data_AF-A0A2Z6NS79-F1
#
_entry.id   AF-A0A2Z6NS79-F1
#
_cell.length_a   1.000
_cell.length_b   1.000
_cell.length_c   1.000
_cell.angle_alpha   90.00
_cell.angle_beta   90.00
_cell.angle_gamma   90.00
#
_symmetry.space_group_name_H-M   'P 1'
#
loop_
_entity.id
_entity.type
_entity.pdbx_description
1 polymer ?
#
loop_
_entity_poly.entity_id
_entity_poly.type
_entity_poly.pdbx_seq_one_letter_code
_entity_poly.pdbx_strand_id
1 'polypeptide(L)'
;MPTLVAEESQLTNIFGSSGFKGKKLVTTLSSEATNFDIIQSIIKTKTTEIDSPFSVLDLRVVSDLMNKWTTNLPTVKPFYAVKCNPNISLLGALASLGANFDCASSVEIESVLSLGVSPDRIIYANPCKS
;
A
#
# COMPACT_ATOMS: atom_id res chain seq x y z
N MET A 1 22.60 -15.80 -11.54
CA MET A 1 21.15 -15.52 -11.54
C MET A 1 20.59 -15.96 -10.19
N PRO A 2 19.82 -15.09 -9.52
CA PRO A 2 18.67 -15.56 -8.77
C PRO A 2 17.41 -15.00 -9.44
N THR A 3 16.61 -15.93 -9.96
CA THR A 3 15.21 -15.71 -10.26
C THR A 3 14.49 -15.68 -8.92
N LEU A 4 13.99 -14.52 -8.50
CA LEU A 4 13.04 -14.40 -7.39
C LEU A 4 11.69 -14.04 -8.01
N VAL A 5 10.88 -15.08 -8.21
CA VAL A 5 9.45 -14.96 -8.42
C VAL A 5 8.89 -14.35 -7.13
N ALA A 6 8.25 -13.18 -7.20
CA ALA A 6 7.45 -12.70 -6.07
C ALA A 6 6.28 -13.68 -5.91
N GLU A 7 6.43 -14.65 -5.01
CA GLU A 7 5.42 -15.67 -4.76
C GLU A 7 4.10 -15.05 -4.26
N GLU A 8 2.96 -15.63 -4.67
CA GLU A 8 1.61 -15.31 -4.22
C GLU A 8 1.46 -15.16 -2.69
N SER A 9 2.38 -15.74 -1.92
CA SER A 9 2.47 -15.67 -0.46
C SER A 9 2.58 -14.25 0.11
N GLN A 10 3.20 -13.31 -0.62
CA GLN A 10 3.34 -11.90 -0.18
C GLN A 10 2.00 -11.14 -0.24
N LEU A 11 1.18 -11.42 -1.25
CA LEU A 11 -0.12 -10.77 -1.43
C LEU A 11 -1.15 -11.26 -0.40
N THR A 12 -1.13 -12.54 -0.04
CA THR A 12 -1.99 -13.09 1.04
C THR A 12 -1.74 -12.41 2.39
N ASN A 13 -0.51 -12.04 2.71
CA ASN A 13 -0.19 -11.33 3.95
C ASN A 13 -0.69 -9.87 3.93
N ILE A 14 -0.72 -9.22 2.76
CA ILE A 14 -1.24 -7.85 2.60
C ILE A 14 -2.75 -7.82 2.89
N PHE A 15 -3.51 -8.80 2.40
CA PHE A 15 -4.96 -8.84 2.53
C PHE A 15 -5.45 -9.19 3.95
N GLY A 16 -4.60 -9.79 4.78
CA GLY A 16 -4.88 -10.00 6.21
C GLY A 16 -4.63 -8.76 7.08
N SER A 17 -4.04 -7.69 6.54
CA SER A 17 -3.68 -6.50 7.31
C SER A 17 -4.88 -5.59 7.62
N SER A 18 -4.78 -4.87 8.74
CA SER A 18 -5.81 -3.97 9.28
C SER A 18 -6.29 -2.89 8.28
N GLY A 19 -5.45 -2.54 7.29
CA GLY A 19 -5.73 -1.50 6.29
C GLY A 19 -6.81 -1.82 5.26
N PHE A 20 -7.33 -3.05 5.22
CA PHE A 20 -8.33 -3.50 4.24
C PHE A 20 -9.73 -3.75 4.83
N LYS A 21 -9.93 -3.52 6.13
CA LYS A 21 -11.20 -3.77 6.81
C LYS A 21 -12.34 -2.97 6.16
N GLY A 22 -13.35 -3.67 5.62
CA GLY A 22 -14.54 -3.06 5.02
C GLY A 22 -14.37 -2.48 3.60
N LYS A 23 -13.20 -2.67 2.97
CA LYS A 23 -12.99 -2.25 1.57
C LYS A 23 -13.38 -3.37 0.62
N LYS A 24 -14.10 -3.04 -0.47
CA LYS A 24 -14.37 -3.98 -1.55
C LYS A 24 -13.06 -4.26 -2.28
N LEU A 25 -12.41 -5.35 -1.90
CA LEU A 25 -11.24 -5.86 -2.60
C LEU A 25 -11.73 -6.50 -3.90
N VAL A 26 -11.37 -5.91 -5.03
CA VAL A 26 -11.50 -6.59 -6.33
C VAL A 26 -10.23 -7.40 -6.49
N THR A 27 -10.21 -8.59 -5.88
CA THR A 27 -9.13 -9.55 -6.09
C THR A 27 -9.26 -10.02 -7.53
N THR A 28 -8.41 -9.53 -8.42
CA THR A 28 -8.38 -10.01 -9.79
C THR A 28 -7.96 -11.48 -9.75
N LEU A 29 -8.93 -12.36 -10.00
CA LEU A 29 -8.79 -13.82 -10.15
C LEU A 29 -7.99 -14.21 -11.42
N SER A 30 -7.44 -13.24 -12.17
CA SER A 30 -6.60 -13.49 -13.34
C SER A 30 -5.39 -12.56 -13.32
N SER A 31 -4.19 -13.12 -13.38
CA SER A 31 -2.88 -12.43 -13.41
C SER A 31 -2.70 -11.46 -14.59
N GLU A 32 -3.62 -11.46 -15.56
CA GLU A 32 -3.48 -10.78 -16.85
C GLU A 32 -4.28 -9.46 -16.98
N ALA A 33 -5.18 -9.16 -16.04
CA ALA A 33 -6.04 -7.98 -16.14
C ALA A 33 -5.25 -6.68 -15.89
N THR A 34 -5.33 -5.75 -16.83
CA THR A 34 -4.72 -4.42 -16.71
C THR A 34 -5.58 -3.48 -15.87
N ASN A 35 -4.99 -2.38 -15.38
CA ASN A 35 -5.77 -1.34 -14.69
C ASN A 35 -6.87 -0.74 -15.59
N PHE A 36 -6.64 -0.68 -16.90
CA PHE A 36 -7.65 -0.22 -17.85
C PHE A 36 -8.85 -1.16 -17.90
N ASP A 37 -8.62 -2.47 -17.94
CA ASP A 37 -9.69 -3.47 -17.95
C ASP A 37 -10.53 -3.40 -16.68
N ILE A 38 -9.88 -3.23 -15.52
CA ILE A 38 -10.55 -3.05 -14.23
C ILE A 38 -11.40 -1.78 -14.22
N ILE A 39 -10.84 -0.65 -14.67
CA ILE A 39 -11.55 0.64 -14.75
C ILE A 39 -12.79 0.50 -15.66
N GLN A 40 -12.63 -0.08 -16.84
CA GLN A 40 -13.74 -0.31 -17.77
C GLN A 40 -14.80 -1.23 -17.18
N SER A 41 -14.39 -2.29 -16.47
CA SER A 41 -15.32 -3.19 -15.78
C SER A 41 -16.11 -2.46 -14.69
N ILE A 42 -15.47 -1.61 -13.89
CA ILE A 42 -16.13 -0.82 -12.84
C ILE A 42 -17.16 0.13 -13.46
N ILE A 43 -16.78 0.86 -14.52
CA ILE A 43 -17.66 1.79 -15.24
C ILE A 43 -18.89 1.06 -15.79
N LYS A 44 -18.71 -0.08 -16.45
CA LYS A 44 -19.80 -0.86 -17.05
C LYS A 44 -20.76 -1.48 -16.03
N THR A 45 -20.24 -1.86 -14.85
CA THR A 45 -21.03 -2.57 -13.82
C THR A 45 -21.80 -1.60 -12.92
N LYS A 46 -21.33 -0.36 -12.77
CA LYS A 46 -21.87 0.61 -11.82
C LYS A 46 -22.34 1.90 -12.49
N THR A 47 -22.77 1.82 -13.74
CA THR A 47 -23.11 2.97 -14.60
C THR A 47 -24.15 3.91 -13.98
N THR A 48 -25.02 3.42 -13.09
CA THR A 48 -26.04 4.21 -12.39
C THR A 48 -25.67 4.65 -10.96
N GLU A 49 -24.51 4.21 -10.44
CA GLU A 49 -24.04 4.49 -9.07
C GLU A 49 -22.78 5.36 -9.02
N ILE A 50 -22.05 5.50 -10.13
CA ILE A 50 -20.86 6.33 -10.20
C ILE A 50 -21.26 7.77 -10.56
N ASP A 51 -21.65 8.53 -9.53
CA ASP A 51 -21.91 9.97 -9.65
C ASP A 51 -20.69 10.82 -9.22
N SER A 52 -19.54 10.17 -8.98
CA SER A 52 -18.30 10.82 -8.54
C SER A 52 -17.04 10.11 -9.07
N PRO A 53 -15.90 10.83 -9.20
CA PRO A 53 -14.63 10.22 -9.59
C PRO A 53 -14.20 9.10 -8.63
N PHE A 54 -13.55 8.07 -9.17
CA PHE A 54 -12.96 6.98 -8.38
C PHE A 54 -11.48 6.78 -8.74
N SER A 55 -10.76 6.05 -7.89
CA SER A 55 -9.36 5.70 -8.10
C SER A 55 -9.14 4.21 -7.96
N VAL A 56 -8.14 3.69 -8.68
CA VAL A 56 -7.69 2.30 -8.59
C VAL A 56 -6.28 2.30 -8.00
N LEU A 57 -6.10 1.56 -6.90
CA LEU A 57 -4.80 1.36 -6.25
C LEU A 57 -4.27 -0.02 -6.64
N ASP A 58 -3.22 -0.05 -7.45
CA ASP A 58 -2.58 -1.30 -7.87
C ASP A 58 -1.48 -1.72 -6.88
N LEU A 59 -1.82 -2.66 -6.00
CA LEU A 59 -0.88 -3.16 -4.99
C LEU A 59 0.22 -4.05 -5.57
N ARG A 60 0.07 -4.54 -6.82
CA ARG A 60 1.14 -5.29 -7.50
C ARG A 60 2.34 -4.37 -7.72
N VAL A 61 2.08 -3.15 -8.21
CA VAL A 61 3.11 -2.12 -8.38
C VAL A 61 3.79 -1.79 -7.06
N VAL A 62 3.03 -1.67 -5.97
CA VAL A 62 3.60 -1.40 -4.63
C VAL A 62 4.52 -2.54 -4.18
N SER A 63 4.08 -3.78 -4.34
CA SER A 63 4.86 -4.98 -4.03
C SER A 63 6.16 -5.04 -4.85
N ASP A 64 6.07 -4.82 -6.17
CA ASP A 64 7.22 -4.85 -7.07
C ASP A 64 8.23 -3.75 -6.73
N LEU A 65 7.77 -2.55 -6.40
CA LEU A 65 8.64 -1.45 -5.98
C LEU A 65 9.34 -1.74 -4.64
N MET A 66 8.64 -2.32 -3.68
CA MET A 66 9.24 -2.76 -2.41
C MET A 66 10.28 -3.87 -2.63
N ASN A 67 9.98 -4.87 -3.45
CA ASN A 67 10.92 -5.92 -3.81
C ASN A 67 12.16 -5.35 -4.52
N LYS A 68 11.96 -4.43 -5.46
CA LYS A 68 13.04 -3.74 -6.15
C LYS A 68 13.90 -2.94 -5.18
N TRP A 69 13.30 -2.22 -4.23
CA TRP A 69 14.04 -1.50 -3.19
C TRP A 69 14.91 -2.45 -2.38
N THR A 70 14.31 -3.48 -1.78
CA THR A 70 15.01 -4.43 -0.91
C THR A 70 16.11 -5.19 -1.65
N THR A 71 15.90 -5.50 -2.93
CA THR A 71 16.90 -6.17 -3.77
C THR A 71 18.09 -5.27 -4.09
N ASN A 72 17.85 -4.01 -4.43
CA ASN A 72 18.91 -3.10 -4.89
C ASN A 72 19.58 -2.32 -3.74
N LEU A 73 18.90 -2.17 -2.61
CA LEU A 73 19.38 -1.44 -1.42
C LEU A 73 19.20 -2.28 -0.14
N PRO A 74 19.84 -3.46 -0.04
CA PRO A 74 19.56 -4.43 1.02
C PRO A 74 19.88 -3.95 2.44
N THR A 75 20.75 -2.95 2.59
CA THR A 75 21.14 -2.37 3.88
C THR A 75 20.34 -1.11 4.23
N VAL A 76 19.49 -0.61 3.33
CA VAL A 76 18.73 0.63 3.53
C VAL A 76 17.26 0.30 3.72
N LYS A 77 16.74 0.51 4.93
CA LYS A 77 15.30 0.36 5.20
C LYS A 77 14.53 1.56 4.65
N PRO A 78 13.46 1.36 3.85
CA PRO A 78 12.66 2.47 3.35
C PRO A 78 11.81 3.05 4.48
N PHE A 79 11.81 4.37 4.61
CA PHE A 79 10.84 5.12 5.42
C PHE A 79 9.91 5.88 4.47
N TYR A 80 8.69 5.38 4.29
CA TYR A 80 7.70 5.97 3.40
C TYR A 80 7.15 7.27 4.00
N ALA A 81 7.24 8.36 3.25
CA ALA A 81 6.69 9.66 3.65
C ALA A 81 5.16 9.64 3.57
N VAL A 82 4.49 9.56 4.73
CA VAL A 82 3.02 9.39 4.82
C VAL A 82 2.27 10.53 4.13
N LYS A 83 2.77 11.76 4.23
CA LYS A 83 2.23 12.96 3.57
C LYS A 83 2.04 12.82 2.04
N CYS A 84 2.80 11.94 1.38
CA CYS A 84 2.71 11.76 -0.07
C CYS A 84 1.40 11.10 -0.48
N ASN A 85 0.92 10.13 0.31
CA ASN A 85 -0.40 9.51 0.15
C ASN A 85 -0.79 8.81 1.45
N PRO A 86 -1.65 9.41 2.30
CA PRO A 86 -2.03 8.85 3.60
C PRO A 86 -3.12 7.76 3.50
N ASN A 87 -3.33 7.18 2.31
CA ASN A 87 -4.32 6.12 2.13
C ASN A 87 -4.02 4.91 3.02
N ILE A 88 -4.91 4.61 3.96
CA ILE A 88 -4.76 3.57 4.97
C ILE A 88 -4.48 2.17 4.37
N SER A 89 -5.07 1.85 3.21
CA SER A 89 -4.82 0.57 2.53
C SER A 89 -3.41 0.49 1.92
N LEU A 90 -2.90 1.61 1.39
CA LEU A 90 -1.50 1.71 0.95
C LEU A 90 -0.54 1.58 2.15
N LEU A 91 -0.79 2.31 3.23
CA LEU A 91 0.05 2.25 4.44
C LEU A 91 0.06 0.84 5.04
N GLY A 92 -1.10 0.16 5.10
CA GLY A 92 -1.20 -1.22 5.58
C GLY A 92 -0.45 -2.21 4.69
N ALA A 93 -0.51 -2.05 3.37
CA ALA A 93 0.25 -2.86 2.43
C ALA A 93 1.77 -2.66 2.60
N LEU A 94 2.23 -1.40 2.65
CA LEU A 94 3.64 -1.07 2.88
C LEU A 94 4.14 -1.60 4.23
N ALA A 95 3.34 -1.50 5.29
CA ALA A 95 3.68 -2.03 6.61
C ALA A 95 3.88 -3.55 6.58
N SER A 96 2.99 -4.27 5.88
CA SER A 96 3.04 -5.73 5.69
C SER A 96 4.24 -6.17 4.85
N LEU A 97 4.65 -5.34 3.89
CA LEU A 97 5.85 -5.51 3.06
C LEU A 97 7.15 -5.08 3.77
N GLY A 98 7.08 -4.64 5.03
CA GLY A 98 8.25 -4.31 5.85
C GLY A 98 8.76 -2.87 5.76
N ALA A 99 8.00 -1.95 5.15
CA ALA A 99 8.39 -0.53 5.12
C ALA A 99 8.27 0.15 6.50
N ASN A 100 9.16 1.09 6.79
CA ASN A 100 9.02 2.02 7.90
C ASN A 100 8.31 3.31 7.43
N PHE A 101 8.03 4.25 8.33
CA PHE A 101 7.22 5.43 8.03
C PHE A 101 7.87 6.73 8.50
N ASP A 102 7.96 7.68 7.58
CA ASP A 102 8.27 9.08 7.85
C ASP A 102 6.96 9.84 8.01
N CYS A 103 6.72 10.34 9.22
CA CYS A 103 5.55 11.11 9.60
C CYS A 103 5.93 12.57 9.85
N ALA A 104 5.07 13.48 9.42
CA ALA A 104 5.20 14.92 9.56
C ALA A 104 4.18 15.54 10.54
N SER A 105 3.24 14.76 11.09
CA SER A 105 2.25 15.22 12.08
C SER A 105 1.82 14.10 13.03
N SER A 106 1.19 14.46 14.16
CA SER A 106 0.60 13.50 15.09
C SER A 106 -0.48 12.63 14.43
N VAL A 107 -1.30 13.21 13.55
CA VAL A 107 -2.33 12.48 12.80
C VAL A 107 -1.73 11.39 11.92
N GLU A 108 -0.60 11.66 11.27
CA GLU A 108 0.11 10.64 10.48
C GLU A 108 0.69 9.52 11.36
N ILE A 109 1.27 9.88 12.52
CA ILE A 109 1.78 8.91 13.49
C ILE A 109 0.64 8.02 14.00
N GLU A 110 -0.47 8.61 14.42
CA GLU A 110 -1.67 7.88 14.88
C GLU A 110 -2.23 6.96 13.79
N SER A 111 -2.26 7.41 12.54
CA SER A 111 -2.70 6.59 11.40
C SER A 111 -1.83 5.35 11.23
N VAL A 112 -0.50 5.49 11.31
CA VAL A 112 0.44 4.37 11.20
C VAL A 112 0.35 3.44 12.42
N LEU A 113 0.26 3.98 13.63
CA LEU A 113 0.09 3.19 14.85
C LEU A 113 -1.23 2.40 14.86
N SER A 114 -2.31 2.96 14.32
CA SER A 114 -3.62 2.29 14.22
C SER A 114 -3.57 1.01 13.38
N LEU A 115 -2.57 0.89 12.51
CA LEU A 115 -2.34 -0.30 11.70
C LEU A 115 -1.57 -1.41 12.44
N GLY A 116 -1.15 -1.18 13.69
CA GLY A 116 -0.34 -2.11 14.48
C GLY A 116 1.15 -2.03 14.20
N VAL A 117 1.61 -0.98 13.51
CA VAL A 117 3.03 -0.73 13.29
C VAL A 117 3.69 -0.33 14.60
N SER A 118 4.81 -0.97 14.94
CA SER A 118 5.56 -0.66 16.15
C SER A 118 6.20 0.74 16.07
N PRO A 119 6.22 1.53 17.15
CA PRO A 119 6.75 2.90 17.14
C PRO A 119 8.21 3.04 16.68
N ASP A 120 9.05 2.02 16.85
CA ASP A 120 10.45 2.02 16.38
C ASP A 120 10.59 2.05 14.85
N ARG A 121 9.50 1.79 14.12
CA ARG A 121 9.42 1.88 12.65
C ARG A 121 8.91 3.25 12.17
N ILE A 122 8.80 4.24 13.06
CA ILE A 122 8.30 5.58 12.74
C ILE A 122 9.39 6.61 13.03
N ILE A 123 9.62 7.53 12.09
CA ILE A 123 10.42 8.74 12.30
C ILE A 123 9.51 9.96 12.22
N TYR A 124 9.56 10.83 13.24
CA TYR A 124 8.86 12.12 13.22
C TYR A 124 9.76 13.19 12.60
N ALA A 125 9.86 13.20 11.27
CA ALA A 125 10.81 14.02 10.53
C ALA A 125 10.30 15.42 10.18
N ASN A 126 9.28 15.94 10.88
CA ASN A 126 8.92 17.36 10.76
C ASN A 126 10.02 18.23 11.39
N PRO A 127 10.64 19.17 10.64
CA PRO A 127 11.67 20.06 11.17
C PRO A 127 11.14 21.03 12.24
N CYS A 128 9.85 21.40 12.20
CA CYS A 128 9.22 22.34 13.12
C CYS A 128 8.00 21.69 13.79
N LYS A 129 8.23 21.06 14.94
CA LYS A 129 7.19 20.33 15.68
C LYS A 129 6.35 21.29 16.52
N SER A 130 5.03 21.12 16.46
CA SER A 130 4.04 21.79 17.30
C SER A 130 3.73 20.97 18.55
#